data_AF-A0A929I154-F1
#
_entry.id   AF-A0A929I154-F1
#
_cell.length_a   1.000
_cell.length_b   1.000
_cell.length_c   1.000
_cell.angle_alpha   90.00
_cell.angle_beta   90.00
_cell.angle_gamma   90.00
#
_symmetry.space_group_name_H-M   'P 1'
#
loop_
_entity.id
_entity.type
_entity.pdbx_description
1 polymer ?
#
loop_
_entity_poly.entity_id
_entity_poly.type
_entity_poly.pdbx_seq_one_letter_code
_entity_poly.pdbx_strand_id
1 'polypeptide(L)' 'MQAEDFFRVISEVEFICDDIDEIKQRVDLTKSENHKISQAITSIEKARKILTELFPNIKSLNYDVREDLVAEFADM' A
#
# COMPACT_ATOMS: atom_id res chain seq x y z
N MET A 1 8.41 1.74 17.37
CA MET A 1 7.42 1.70 16.28
C MET A 1 6.43 0.63 16.65
N GLN A 2 5.16 1.00 16.75
CA GLN A 2 4.06 0.08 17.07
C GLN A 2 3.56 -0.57 15.78
N ALA A 3 2.80 -1.67 15.89
CA ALA A 3 2.19 -2.31 14.72
C ALA A 3 1.30 -1.32 13.93
N GLU A 4 0.58 -0.44 14.64
CA GLU A 4 -0.22 0.67 14.12
C GLU A 4 0.53 1.58 13.14
N ASP A 5 1.81 1.83 13.36
CA ASP A 5 2.62 2.67 12.47
C ASP A 5 2.79 2.02 11.09
N PHE A 6 2.89 0.69 11.03
CA PHE A 6 2.99 -0.06 9.78
C PHE A 6 1.65 -0.17 9.07
N PHE A 7 0.56 -0.42 9.81
CA PHE A 7 -0.79 -0.42 9.24
C PHE A 7 -1.10 0.92 8.58
N ARG A 8 -0.75 2.01 9.24
CA ARG A 8 -0.89 3.35 8.65
C ARG A 8 -0.16 3.46 7.32
N VAL A 9 1.09 3.01 7.21
CA VAL A 9 1.82 3.05 5.93
C VAL A 9 1.10 2.27 4.84
N ILE A 10 0.57 1.08 5.16
CA ILE A 10 -0.17 0.26 4.19
C ILE A 10 -1.48 0.96 3.78
N SER A 11 -2.28 1.44 4.72
CA SER A 11 -3.55 2.13 4.42
C SER A 11 -3.36 3.43 3.63
N GLU A 12 -2.32 4.20 3.91
CA GLU A 12 -2.00 5.42 3.14
C GLU A 12 -1.71 5.10 1.68
N VAL A 13 -1.10 3.93 1.39
CA VAL A 13 -0.89 3.47 0.03
C VAL A 13 -2.22 3.18 -0.69
N GLU A 14 -3.22 2.68 0.02
CA GLU A 14 -4.56 2.44 -0.53
C GLU A 14 -5.28 3.75 -0.83
N PHE A 15 -5.26 4.69 0.12
CA PHE A 15 -5.84 6.02 -0.08
C PHE A 15 -5.22 6.75 -1.28
N ILE A 16 -3.91 6.62 -1.48
CA ILE A 16 -3.24 7.20 -2.66
C ILE A 16 -3.77 6.59 -3.96
N CYS A 17 -4.00 5.28 -4.02
CA CYS A 17 -4.57 4.64 -5.21
C CYS A 17 -5.99 5.15 -5.48
N ASP A 18 -6.83 5.25 -4.44
CA ASP A 18 -8.20 5.75 -4.53
C ASP A 18 -8.23 7.21 -5.00
N ASP A 19 -7.37 8.07 -4.44
CA ASP A 19 -7.23 9.47 -4.85
C ASP A 19 -6.82 9.60 -6.32
N ILE A 20 -5.90 8.76 -6.79
CA ILE A 20 -5.47 8.76 -8.20
C ILE A 20 -6.64 8.36 -9.11
N ASP A 21 -7.44 7.37 -8.73
CA ASP A 21 -8.62 6.97 -9.49
C ASP A 21 -9.71 8.05 -9.48
N GLU A 22 -9.91 8.77 -8.37
CA GLU A 22 -10.81 9.92 -8.29
C GLU A 22 -10.35 11.05 -9.23
N ILE A 23 -9.05 11.38 -9.23
CA ILE A 23 -8.48 12.39 -10.13
C ILE A 23 -8.70 11.99 -11.59
N LYS A 24 -8.48 10.72 -11.92
CA LYS A 24 -8.68 10.18 -13.27
C LYS A 24 -10.12 10.31 -13.77
N GLN A 25 -11.11 10.32 -12.88
CA GLN A 25 -12.51 10.54 -13.23
C GLN A 25 -12.86 12.03 -13.46
N ARG A 26 -12.02 12.95 -12.97
CA ARG A 26 -12.25 14.41 -13.03
C ARG A 26 -11.46 15.11 -14.13
N VAL A 27 -10.58 14.41 -14.83
CA VAL A 27 -9.70 14.96 -15.87
C VAL A 27 -9.94 14.20 -17.17
N ASP A 28 -10.13 14.93 -18.27
CA ASP A 28 -10.15 14.34 -19.61
C ASP A 28 -8.75 13.89 -20.00
N LEU A 29 -8.52 12.58 -20.00
CA LEU A 29 -7.24 11.96 -20.28
C LEU A 29 -7.24 11.31 -21.67
N THR A 30 -6.14 11.47 -22.39
CA THR A 30 -5.87 10.65 -23.58
C THR A 30 -5.64 9.19 -23.17
N LYS A 31 -5.72 8.27 -24.14
CA LYS A 31 -5.42 6.84 -23.91
C LYS A 31 -4.02 6.63 -23.32
N SER A 32 -3.03 7.40 -23.76
CA SER A 32 -1.64 7.26 -23.29
C SER A 32 -1.47 7.73 -21.85
N GLU A 33 -2.11 8.84 -21.47
CA GLU A 33 -2.06 9.34 -20.09
C GLU A 33 -2.80 8.40 -19.13
N ASN A 34 -3.97 7.91 -19.52
CA ASN A 34 -4.72 6.91 -18.76
C ASN A 34 -3.87 5.63 -18.53
N HIS A 35 -3.19 5.15 -19.57
CA HIS A 35 -2.30 4.00 -19.44
C HIS A 35 -1.15 4.24 -18.45
N LYS A 36 -0.51 5.41 -18.50
CA LYS A 36 0.57 5.77 -17.56
C LYS A 36 0.07 5.86 -16.12
N ILE A 37 -1.12 6.41 -15.90
CA ILE A 37 -1.73 6.51 -14.57
C ILE A 37 -2.07 5.11 -14.03
N SER A 38 -2.69 4.26 -14.85
CA SER A 38 -2.94 2.86 -14.47
C SER A 38 -1.64 2.11 -14.12
N GLN A 39 -0.56 2.34 -14.87
CA GLN A 39 0.74 1.76 -14.55
C GLN A 39 1.31 2.27 -13.22
N ALA A 40 1.09 3.54 -12.87
CA ALA A 40 1.49 4.10 -11.58
C ALA A 40 0.73 3.41 -10.44
N ILE A 41 -0.60 3.28 -10.54
CA ILE A 41 -1.43 2.56 -9.57
C ILE A 41 -0.90 1.14 -9.37
N THR A 42 -0.71 0.37 -10.44
CA THR A 42 -0.16 -1.00 -10.35
C THR A 42 1.22 -1.05 -9.67
N SER A 43 2.05 -0.03 -9.89
CA SER A 43 3.38 0.05 -9.25
C SER A 43 3.27 0.32 -7.74
N ILE A 44 2.30 1.13 -7.35
CA ILE A 44 2.00 1.47 -5.95
C ILE A 44 1.40 0.26 -5.22
N GLU A 45 0.42 -0.43 -5.82
CA GLU A 45 -0.14 -1.68 -5.29
C GLU A 45 0.94 -2.76 -5.10
N LYS A 46 1.87 -2.87 -6.05
CA LYS A 46 3.01 -3.78 -5.92
C LYS A 46 3.91 -3.41 -4.74
N ALA A 47 4.16 -2.11 -4.52
CA ALA A 47 4.90 -1.65 -3.35
C ALA A 47 4.17 -2.02 -2.06
N ARG A 48 2.84 -1.82 -1.99
CA ARG A 48 2.00 -2.24 -0.86
C ARG A 48 2.23 -3.70 -0.52
N LYS A 49 2.08 -4.59 -1.50
CA LYS A 49 2.26 -6.03 -1.32
C LYS A 49 3.64 -6.39 -0.78
N ILE A 50 4.69 -5.78 -1.32
CA ILE A 50 6.07 -5.99 -0.85
C ILE A 50 6.21 -5.55 0.60
N LEU A 51 5.64 -4.41 0.99
CA LEU A 51 5.72 -3.91 2.36
C LEU A 51 4.97 -4.84 3.34
N THR A 52 3.77 -5.28 2.98
CA THR A 52 2.98 -6.27 3.73
C THR A 52 3.77 -7.56 3.98
N GLU A 53 4.50 -8.04 2.98
CA GLU A 53 5.35 -9.24 3.10
C GLU A 53 6.62 -8.98 3.95
N LEU A 54 7.22 -7.79 3.86
CA LEU A 54 8.52 -7.49 4.49
C LEU A 54 8.42 -7.01 5.94
N PHE A 55 7.39 -6.27 6.30
CA PHE A 55 7.25 -5.66 7.63
C PHE A 55 7.29 -6.67 8.79
N PRO A 56 6.56 -7.82 8.74
CA PRO A 56 6.67 -8.84 9.79
C PRO A 56 8.07 -9.48 9.88
N ASN A 57 8.87 -9.39 8.82
CA ASN A 57 10.20 -9.99 8.73
C ASN A 57 11.33 -9.08 9.24
N ILE A 58 11.03 -7.86 9.70
CA ILE A 58 12.04 -6.93 10.23
C ILE A 58 12.57 -7.44 11.58
N LYS A 59 13.82 -7.89 11.59
CA LYS A 59 14.45 -8.53 12.76
C LYS A 59 14.65 -7.61 13.97
N SER A 60 14.66 -6.29 13.77
CA SER A 60 14.82 -5.31 14.85
C SER A 60 13.52 -5.00 15.60
N LEU A 61 12.37 -5.54 15.15
CA LEU A 61 11.10 -5.40 15.84
C LEU A 61 10.96 -6.40 16.98
N ASN A 62 10.22 -6.00 18.01
CA ASN A 62 9.81 -6.90 19.07
C ASN A 62 9.01 -8.08 18.50
N TYR A 63 9.09 -9.23 19.16
CA TYR A 63 8.35 -10.43 18.75
C TYR A 63 6.85 -10.16 18.65
N ASP A 64 6.28 -9.55 19.70
CA ASP A 64 4.84 -9.25 19.78
C ASP A 64 4.38 -8.38 18.60
N VAL A 65 5.15 -7.34 18.25
CA VAL A 65 4.84 -6.48 17.09
C VAL A 65 4.87 -7.27 15.78
N ARG A 66 5.79 -8.23 15.62
CA ARG A 66 5.84 -9.07 14.41
C ARG A 66 4.65 -10.00 14.32
N GLU A 67 4.24 -10.61 15.43
CA GLU A 67 3.03 -11.46 15.49
C GLU A 67 1.78 -10.66 15.16
N ASP A 68 1.63 -9.45 15.73
CA ASP A 68 0.53 -8.54 15.41
C ASP A 68 0.49 -8.21 13.91
N LEU A 69 1.66 -7.90 13.31
CA LEU A 69 1.75 -7.64 11.87
C LEU A 69 1.42 -8.88 11.02
N VAL A 70 1.82 -10.09 11.43
CA VAL A 70 1.45 -11.32 10.71
C VAL A 70 -0.07 -11.53 10.75
N ALA A 71 -0.68 -11.37 11.92
CA ALA A 71 -2.11 -11.60 12.10
C ALA A 71 -2.92 -10.60 11.27
N GLU A 72 -2.63 -9.32 11.40
CA GLU A 72 -3.38 -8.25 10.74
C GLU A 72 -3.17 -8.25 9.22
N PHE A 73 -1.96 -8.53 8.73
CA PHE A 73 -1.69 -8.61 7.29
C PHE A 73 -2.18 -9.91 6.63
N ALA A 74 -2.52 -10.95 7.39
CA ALA A 74 -3.10 -12.15 6.81
C ALA A 74 -4.55 -11.93 6.32
N ASP A 75 -5.24 -10.94 6.90
CA ASP A 75 -6.64 -10.60 6.63
C ASP A 75 -6.81 -9.45 5.61
N MET A 76 -5.71 -8.88 5.10
CA MET A 76 -5.67 -7.81 4.08
C MET A 76 -5.44 -8.35 2.65
#